data_AF-A0A963TH01-F1
#
_entry.id   AF-A0A963TH01-F1
#
_cell.length_a   1.000
_cell.length_b   1.000
_cell.length_c   1.000
_cell.angle_alpha   90.00
_cell.angle_beta   90.00
_cell.angle_gamma   90.00
#
_symmetry.space_group_name_H-M   'P 1'
#
loop_
_entity.id
_entity.type
_entity.pdbx_description
1 polymer ?
#
loop_
_entity_poly.entity_id
_entity_poly.type
_entity_poly.pdbx_seq_one_letter_code
_entity_poly.pdbx_strand_id
1 'polypeptide(L)'
;MTAPTLWLQVSAGQGPAECARAAYLTLDRLLDEARTAGLSATVIESVPGPERDTLASALVSLDGTGAADFADRWQGTVQWTCPSPYRPRHRRKNWFVGVAVLAPPGASGGLDPRDVTFQAQRGSGPGGQHVN
;
A
#
# COMPACT_ATOMS: atom_id res chain seq x y z
N MET A 1 1.03 29.16 4.46
CA MET A 1 0.07 28.10 4.12
C MET A 1 0.88 26.82 3.99
N THR A 2 0.75 25.88 4.94
CA THR A 2 1.40 24.57 4.85
C THR A 2 0.74 23.82 3.69
N ALA A 3 1.52 23.25 2.77
CA ALA A 3 0.97 22.46 1.68
C ALA A 3 0.17 21.26 2.25
N PRO A 4 -0.94 20.84 1.61
CA PRO A 4 -1.69 19.68 2.08
C PRO A 4 -0.83 18.42 2.02
N THR A 5 -0.79 17.68 3.12
CA THR A 5 -0.15 16.36 3.21
C THR A 5 -0.94 15.35 2.36
N LEU A 6 -0.25 14.57 1.54
CA LEU A 6 -0.83 13.49 0.74
C LEU A 6 -0.32 12.15 1.25
N TRP A 7 -1.14 11.11 1.18
CA TRP A 7 -0.70 9.76 1.53
C TRP A 7 -0.57 8.90 0.27
N LEU A 8 0.47 8.09 0.20
CA LEU A 8 0.69 7.11 -0.85
C LEU A 8 0.66 5.71 -0.25
N GLN A 9 -0.20 4.85 -0.77
CA GLN A 9 -0.23 3.43 -0.43
C GLN A 9 0.47 2.63 -1.52
N VAL A 10 1.55 1.92 -1.17
CA VAL A 10 2.22 0.94 -2.03
C VAL A 10 1.74 -0.45 -1.62
N SER A 11 1.30 -1.27 -2.57
CA SER A 11 0.76 -2.60 -2.30
C SER A 11 1.23 -3.64 -3.31
N ALA A 12 1.68 -4.79 -2.82
CA ALA A 12 2.01 -5.96 -3.62
C ALA A 12 0.77 -6.69 -4.18
N GLY A 13 -0.43 -6.32 -3.72
CA GLY A 13 -1.67 -7.03 -4.03
C GLY A 13 -1.65 -8.48 -3.53
N GLN A 14 -2.40 -9.36 -4.21
CA GLN A 14 -2.48 -10.79 -3.89
C GLN A 14 -1.48 -11.62 -4.74
N GLY A 15 -0.32 -11.04 -5.05
CA GLY A 15 0.70 -11.67 -5.88
C GLY A 15 1.61 -12.65 -5.13
N PRO A 16 2.45 -13.40 -5.85
CA PRO A 16 3.48 -14.23 -5.21
C PRO A 16 4.57 -13.37 -4.55
N ALA A 17 5.51 -14.00 -3.83
CA ALA A 17 6.58 -13.31 -3.11
C ALA A 17 7.40 -12.33 -3.98
N GLU A 18 7.51 -12.55 -5.30
CA GLU A 18 8.16 -11.60 -6.20
C GLU A 18 7.44 -10.24 -6.28
N CYS A 19 6.10 -10.22 -6.18
CA CYS A 19 5.35 -8.96 -6.08
C CYS A 19 5.65 -8.25 -4.76
N ALA A 20 5.80 -8.99 -3.66
CA ALA A 20 6.17 -8.40 -2.37
C ALA A 20 7.60 -7.80 -2.40
N ARG A 21 8.53 -8.46 -3.10
CA ARG A 21 9.87 -7.89 -3.35
C ARG A 21 9.81 -6.68 -4.26
N ALA A 22 9.02 -6.73 -5.32
CA ALA A 22 8.82 -5.61 -6.21
C ALA A 22 8.25 -4.39 -5.47
N ALA A 23 7.29 -4.59 -4.56
CA ALA A 23 6.72 -3.53 -3.74
C ALA A 23 7.76 -2.90 -2.80
N TYR A 24 8.62 -3.72 -2.18
CA TYR A 24 9.74 -3.23 -1.38
C TYR A 24 10.70 -2.33 -2.19
N LEU A 25 11.11 -2.80 -3.37
CA LEU A 25 12.00 -2.03 -4.26
C LEU A 25 11.33 -0.77 -4.83
N THR A 26 10.02 -0.85 -5.07
CA THR A 26 9.20 0.29 -5.52
C THR A 26 9.15 1.35 -4.43
N LEU A 27 8.93 0.97 -3.17
CA LEU A 27 8.95 1.89 -2.03
C LEU A 27 10.33 2.54 -1.87
N ASP A 28 11.41 1.76 -1.90
CA ASP A 28 12.78 2.29 -1.78
C ASP A 28 13.07 3.34 -2.88
N ARG A 29 12.71 3.03 -4.13
CA ARG A 29 12.86 3.96 -5.24
C ARG A 29 12.01 5.21 -5.08
N LEU A 30 10.76 5.07 -4.63
CA LEU A 30 9.86 6.20 -4.39
C LEU A 30 10.44 7.14 -3.33
N LEU A 31 10.96 6.62 -2.22
CA LEU A 31 11.56 7.42 -1.15
C LEU A 31 12.86 8.12 -1.60
N ASP A 32 13.66 7.46 -2.44
CA ASP A 32 14.85 8.06 -3.05
C ASP A 32 14.51 9.20 -4.02
N GLU A 33 13.51 9.01 -4.89
CA GLU A 33 13.05 10.07 -5.80
C GLU A 33 12.42 11.24 -5.04
N ALA A 34 11.63 10.97 -4.00
CA ALA A 34 11.04 12.02 -3.16
C ALA A 34 12.13 12.88 -2.50
N ARG A 35 13.16 12.25 -1.92
CA ARG A 35 14.31 12.96 -1.36
C ARG A 35 15.04 13.79 -2.40
N THR A 36 15.26 13.24 -3.59
CA THR A 36 15.94 13.95 -4.70
C THR A 36 15.12 15.16 -5.17
N ALA A 37 13.78 15.07 -5.11
CA ALA A 37 12.87 16.16 -5.42
C ALA A 37 12.72 17.19 -4.29
N GLY A 38 13.39 17.01 -3.15
CA GLY A 38 13.27 17.89 -1.98
C GLY A 38 11.95 17.73 -1.22
N LEU A 39 11.24 16.61 -1.43
CA LEU A 39 10.01 16.27 -0.72
C LEU A 39 10.34 15.53 0.58
N SER A 40 9.51 15.76 1.60
CA SER A 40 9.54 14.98 2.83
C SER A 40 8.63 13.77 2.65
N ALA A 41 9.22 12.57 2.60
CA ALA A 41 8.50 11.31 2.52
C ALA A 41 8.79 10.44 3.75
N THR A 42 7.75 10.11 4.51
CA THR A 42 7.87 9.35 5.76
C THR A 42 6.97 8.13 5.72
N VAL A 43 7.52 6.94 5.96
CA VAL A 43 6.72 5.71 6.09
C VAL A 43 5.96 5.77 7.42
N ILE A 44 4.63 5.78 7.33
CA ILE A 44 3.70 5.81 8.49
C ILE A 44 3.49 4.39 9.01
N GLU A 45 3.25 3.47 8.09
CA GLU A 45 2.96 2.07 8.37
C GLU A 45 3.57 1.19 7.28
N SER A 46 4.00 0.00 7.68
CA SER A 46 4.48 -1.02 6.75
C SER A 46 4.05 -2.41 7.23
N VAL A 47 3.58 -3.23 6.30
CA VAL A 47 3.29 -4.64 6.51
C VAL A 47 4.35 -5.45 5.78
N PRO A 48 5.23 -6.18 6.49
CA PRO A 48 6.27 -6.98 5.86
C PRO A 48 5.66 -8.10 5.00
N GLY A 49 6.38 -8.47 3.95
CA GLY A 49 6.04 -9.63 3.14
C GLY A 49 6.55 -10.95 3.75
N PRO A 50 6.35 -12.08 3.04
CA PRO A 50 6.70 -13.41 3.56
C PRO A 50 8.21 -13.69 3.63
N GLU A 51 9.02 -12.91 2.92
CA GLU A 51 10.47 -13.10 2.81
C GLU A 51 11.23 -11.86 3.30
N ARG A 52 12.54 -11.98 3.58
CA ARG A 52 13.39 -10.83 3.89
C ARG A 52 13.40 -9.82 2.73
N ASP A 53 13.42 -8.54 3.06
CA ASP A 53 13.42 -7.43 2.10
C ASP A 53 12.22 -7.49 1.13
N THR A 54 11.06 -7.88 1.66
CA THR A 54 9.77 -7.86 0.96
C THR A 54 8.71 -7.13 1.76
N LEU A 55 7.71 -6.61 1.05
CA LEU A 55 6.67 -5.75 1.59
C LEU A 55 5.32 -6.19 1.05
N ALA A 56 4.34 -6.47 1.91
CA ALA A 56 2.96 -6.66 1.50
C ALA A 56 2.32 -5.31 1.14
N SER A 57 2.49 -4.31 2.01
CA SER A 57 2.09 -2.93 1.74
C SER A 57 2.84 -1.92 2.61
N ALA A 58 2.88 -0.65 2.19
CA ALA A 58 3.29 0.47 3.03
C ALA A 58 2.41 1.69 2.78
N LEU A 59 2.29 2.52 3.80
CA LEU A 59 1.64 3.83 3.76
C LEU A 59 2.69 4.90 4.00
N VAL A 60 2.76 5.89 3.12
CA VAL A 60 3.79 6.95 3.13
C VAL A 60 3.10 8.31 3.20
N SER A 61 3.48 9.14 4.18
CA SER A 61 3.17 10.57 4.19
C SER A 61 4.08 11.30 3.23
N LEU A 62 3.53 12.15 2.38
CA LEU A 62 4.26 12.98 1.44
C LEU A 62 3.91 14.46 1.64
N ASP A 63 4.94 15.26 1.87
CA ASP A 63 4.84 16.68 2.15
C ASP A 63 5.87 17.46 1.32
N GLY A 64 5.50 18.68 0.89
CA GLY A 64 6.39 19.60 0.19
C GLY A 64 5.80 20.21 -1.08
N THR A 65 6.49 21.21 -1.62
CA THR A 65 6.11 21.83 -2.89
C THR A 65 6.29 20.82 -4.03
N GLY A 66 5.22 20.53 -4.77
CA GLY A 66 5.23 19.51 -5.83
C GLY A 66 4.84 18.10 -5.39
N ALA A 67 4.40 17.91 -4.14
CA ALA A 67 3.93 16.60 -3.65
C ALA A 67 2.77 16.04 -4.49
N ALA A 68 1.84 16.88 -4.95
CA ALA A 68 0.73 16.47 -5.80
C ALA A 68 1.20 15.94 -7.16
N ASP A 69 2.08 16.67 -7.86
CA ASP A 69 2.63 16.24 -9.15
C ASP A 69 3.48 14.98 -8.99
N PHE A 70 4.24 14.87 -7.90
CA PHE A 70 4.99 13.66 -7.59
C PHE A 70 4.06 12.46 -7.38
N ALA A 71 3.01 12.63 -6.59
CA ALA A 71 2.02 11.60 -6.32
C ALA A 71 1.29 11.15 -7.59
N ASP A 72 0.88 12.09 -8.46
CA ASP A 72 0.18 11.79 -9.71
C ASP A 72 1.05 10.97 -10.69
N ARG A 73 2.35 11.25 -10.78
CA ARG A 73 3.27 10.44 -11.59
C ARG A 73 3.44 9.01 -11.06
N TRP A 74 3.38 8.84 -9.75
CA TRP A 74 3.57 7.55 -9.09
C TRP A 74 2.30 6.73 -8.98
N GLN A 75 1.12 7.36 -9.00
CA GLN A 75 -0.14 6.66 -8.87
C GLN A 75 -0.38 5.70 -10.05
N GLY A 76 -1.00 4.57 -9.75
CA GLY A 76 -1.33 3.54 -10.73
C GLY A 76 -0.52 2.26 -10.51
N THR A 77 -0.23 1.57 -11.61
CA THR A 77 0.43 0.26 -11.56
C THR A 77 1.87 0.37 -12.02
N VAL A 78 2.81 -0.02 -11.16
CA VAL A 78 4.23 -0.14 -11.47
C VAL A 78 4.52 -1.58 -11.92
N GLN A 79 5.10 -1.75 -13.10
CA GLN A 79 5.61 -3.04 -13.57
C GLN A 79 7.11 -3.15 -13.29
N TRP A 80 7.47 -3.95 -12.29
CA TRP A 80 8.87 -4.31 -12.02
C TRP A 80 9.30 -5.49 -12.88
N THR A 81 10.33 -5.31 -13.70
CA THR A 81 10.82 -6.35 -14.61
C THR A 81 12.14 -6.93 -14.10
N CYS A 82 12.10 -8.14 -13.51
CA CYS A 82 13.28 -8.89 -13.11
C CYS A 82 13.02 -10.41 -13.08
N PRO A 83 14.03 -11.26 -13.32
CA PRO A 83 13.89 -12.70 -13.06
C PRO A 83 13.50 -12.97 -11.61
N SER A 84 12.75 -14.04 -11.37
CA SER A 84 12.41 -14.42 -9.99
C SER A 84 13.67 -14.82 -9.22
N PRO A 85 13.95 -14.21 -8.05
CA PRO A 85 15.01 -14.67 -7.16
C PRO A 85 14.58 -15.89 -6.33
N TYR A 86 13.27 -16.16 -6.23
CA TYR A 86 12.71 -17.22 -5.38
C TYR A 86 12.44 -18.52 -6.13
N ARG A 87 12.25 -18.43 -7.46
CA ARG A 87 11.97 -19.57 -8.33
C ARG A 87 13.02 -19.65 -9.44
N PRO A 88 14.15 -20.35 -9.19
CA PRO A 88 15.19 -20.54 -10.19
C PRO A 88 14.62 -21.09 -11.50
N ARG A 89 15.10 -20.59 -12.65
CA ARG A 89 14.68 -20.99 -14.01
C ARG A 89 13.21 -20.70 -14.38
N HIS A 90 12.46 -20.00 -13.53
CA HIS A 90 11.09 -19.60 -13.85
C HIS A 90 11.08 -18.48 -14.92
N ARG A 91 10.23 -18.62 -15.95
CA ARG A 91 10.22 -17.72 -17.11
C ARG A 91 9.57 -16.35 -16.85
N ARG A 92 8.62 -16.26 -15.92
CA ARG A 92 7.94 -14.99 -15.59
C ARG A 92 8.94 -14.02 -14.96
N LYS A 93 8.93 -12.78 -15.47
CA LYS A 93 9.80 -11.70 -15.02
C LYS A 93 9.09 -10.37 -14.75
N ASN A 94 7.77 -10.31 -14.95
CA ASN A 94 6.97 -9.10 -14.74
C ASN A 94 6.16 -9.25 -13.44
N TRP A 95 6.40 -8.32 -12.53
CA TRP A 95 5.76 -8.24 -11.21
C TRP A 95 5.09 -6.88 -11.10
N PHE A 96 3.85 -6.85 -10.62
CA PHE A 96 3.03 -5.64 -10.62
C PHE A 96 2.81 -5.18 -9.18
N VAL A 97 2.90 -3.86 -8.98
CA VAL A 97 2.71 -3.19 -7.69
C VAL A 97 1.68 -2.08 -7.90
N GLY A 98 0.72 -1.99 -6.98
CA GLY A 98 -0.24 -0.88 -6.96
C GLY A 98 0.29 0.27 -6.12
N VAL A 99 0.12 1.49 -6.62
CA VAL A 99 0.37 2.73 -5.89
C VAL A 99 -0.91 3.57 -5.95
N ALA A 100 -1.45 3.93 -4.80
CA ALA A 100 -2.68 4.73 -4.70
C ALA A 100 -2.44 6.00 -3.89
N VAL A 101 -3.03 7.11 -4.33
CA VAL A 101 -3.09 8.35 -3.56
C VAL A 101 -4.29 8.28 -2.62
N LEU A 102 -4.06 8.55 -1.35
CA LEU A 102 -5.07 8.58 -0.30
C LEU A 102 -5.09 9.98 0.32
N ALA A 103 -6.29 10.42 0.69
CA ALA A 103 -6.47 11.60 1.51
C ALA A 103 -6.21 11.24 2.98
N PRO A 104 -5.47 12.06 3.75
CA PRO A 104 -5.30 11.83 5.19
C PRO A 104 -6.65 11.81 5.93
N PRO A 105 -6.78 11.03 7.02
CA PRO A 105 -7.96 11.01 7.87
C PRO A 105 -8.36 12.41 8.31
N GLY A 106 -9.64 12.76 8.15
CA GLY A 106 -10.18 14.08 8.45
C GLY A 106 -10.23 15.04 7.26
N ALA A 107 -9.64 14.69 6.10
CA ALA A 107 -9.81 15.46 4.85
C ALA A 107 -11.19 15.21 4.19
N SER A 108 -11.81 14.07 4.45
CA SER A 108 -13.18 13.73 4.04
C SER A 108 -14.13 13.89 5.23
N GLY A 109 -15.30 14.49 5.01
CA GLY A 109 -16.38 14.53 6.00
C GLY A 109 -16.65 13.14 6.57
N GLY A 110 -16.99 13.06 7.86
CA GLY A 110 -17.15 11.79 8.57
C GLY A 110 -18.07 10.80 7.86
N LEU A 111 -17.88 9.51 8.14
CA LEU A 111 -18.70 8.44 7.60
C LEU A 111 -20.16 8.61 8.05
N ASP A 112 -21.10 8.67 7.09
CA ASP A 112 -22.53 8.73 7.39
C ASP A 112 -23.00 7.34 7.83
N PRO A 113 -23.55 7.17 9.05
CA PRO A 113 -24.07 5.88 9.51
C PRO A 113 -25.13 5.27 8.59
N ARG A 114 -25.81 6.09 7.77
CA ARG A 114 -26.81 5.63 6.79
C ARG A 114 -26.21 4.86 5.62
N ASP A 115 -24.92 5.05 5.35
CA ASP A 115 -24.20 4.34 4.28
C ASP A 115 -23.62 2.99 4.76
N VAL A 116 -23.76 2.67 6.05
CA VAL A 116 -23.22 1.44 6.65
C VAL A 116 -24.37 0.55 7.14
N THR A 117 -24.46 -0.65 6.58
CA THR A 117 -25.39 -1.67 7.06
C THR A 117 -24.68 -2.63 8.01
N PHE A 118 -25.16 -2.70 9.25
CA PHE A 118 -24.68 -3.67 10.24
C PHE A 118 -25.56 -4.92 10.21
N GLN A 119 -24.94 -6.09 10.02
CA GLN A 119 -25.64 -7.38 10.09
C GLN A 119 -24.92 -8.31 11.07
N ALA A 120 -25.65 -8.80 12.08
CA ALA A 120 -25.16 -9.83 12.99
C ALA A 120 -25.49 -11.23 12.45
N GLN A 121 -24.52 -12.15 12.48
CA GLN A 121 -24.71 -13.55 12.12
C GLN A 121 -24.43 -14.44 13.34
N ARG A 122 -25.24 -15.49 13.56
CA ARG A 122 -24.97 -16.51 14.58
C ARG A 122 -24.02 -17.55 13.99
N GLY A 123 -22.87 -17.78 14.63
CA GLY A 123 -21.95 -18.83 14.22
C GLY A 123 -22.60 -20.20 14.42
N SER A 124 -22.85 -20.95 13.34
CA SER A 124 -23.40 -22.31 13.40
C SER A 124 -22.29 -23.34 13.62
N GLY A 125 -21.66 -23.31 14.79
CA GLY A 125 -20.77 -24.37 15.29
C GLY A 125 -21.49 -25.24 16.33
N PRO A 126 -21.09 -26.51 16.54
CA PRO A 126 -21.65 -27.32 17.61
C PRO A 126 -21.17 -26.80 18.97
N GLY A 127 -22.03 -26.06 19.68
CA GLY A 127 -21.75 -25.54 21.03
C GLY A 127 -23.06 -25.32 21.79
N GLY A 128 -23.15 -25.94 22.98
CA GLY A 128 -24.35 -26.04 23.80
C GLY A 128 -24.88 -24.74 24.44
N GLN A 129 -25.93 -24.92 25.24
CA GLN A 129 -26.81 -23.90 25.83
C GLN A 129 -26.08 -22.92 26.74
N HIS A 130 -25.80 -21.71 26.24
CA HIS A 130 -26.16 -20.42 26.84
C HIS A 130 -25.51 -19.30 26.03
N VAL A 131 -26.23 -18.71 25.08
CA VAL A 131 -25.85 -17.42 24.49
C VAL A 131 -27.14 -16.61 24.27
N ASN A 132 -27.62 -15.99 25.35
CA ASN A 132 -28.61 -14.90 25.31
C ASN A 132 -27.86 -13.58 25.33
#